data_AF-D3V225-F1
#
_entry.id   AF-D3V225-F1
#
_cell.length_a   1.000
_cell.length_b   1.000
_cell.length_c   1.000
_cell.angle_alpha   90.00
_cell.angle_beta   90.00
_cell.angle_gamma   90.00
#
_symmetry.space_group_name_H-M   'P 1'
#
loop_
_entity.id
_entity.type
_entity.pdbx_description
1 polymer ?
#
loop_
_entity_poly.entity_id
_entity_poly.type
_entity_poly.pdbx_seq_one_letter_code
_entity_poly.pdbx_strand_id
1 'polypeptide(L)'
;MELVTFPPNFTSRSICDKTHIAIINGRMKAGLFQENIEFLGKERHLVAKVSRRDLPFVVAEEKHGATTVASTMIIAEMAGIAD
;
A
#
# COMPACT_ATOMS: atom_id res chain seq x y z
N MET A 1 12.95 6.20 -6.18
CA MET A 1 11.61 6.33 -5.58
C MET A 1 10.62 5.98 -6.68
N GLU A 2 10.44 4.68 -6.92
CA GLU A 2 9.53 4.19 -7.97
C GLU A 2 8.11 4.38 -7.43
N LEU A 3 7.39 5.31 -8.06
CA LEU A 3 6.05 5.74 -7.67
C LEU A 3 5.09 4.56 -7.69
N VAL A 4 4.17 4.61 -6.73
CA VAL A 4 3.08 3.66 -6.49
C VAL A 4 2.63 3.01 -7.79
N THR A 5 2.84 1.71 -7.93
CA THR A 5 2.55 1.00 -9.18
C THR A 5 1.06 0.70 -9.24
N PHE A 6 0.36 1.48 -10.06
CA PHE A 6 -1.06 1.29 -10.33
C PHE A 6 -1.25 0.44 -11.59
N PRO A 7 -2.20 -0.51 -11.59
CA PRO A 7 -2.64 -1.10 -12.84
C PRO A 7 -3.26 0.00 -13.72
N PRO A 8 -3.13 -0.07 -15.05
CA PRO A 8 -3.51 1.01 -15.98
C PRO A 8 -5.00 1.40 -15.97
N ASN A 9 -5.86 0.60 -15.33
CA ASN A 9 -7.30 0.84 -15.22
C ASN A 9 -7.73 1.34 -13.82
N PHE A 10 -6.78 1.72 -12.96
CA PHE A 10 -7.06 2.16 -11.60
C PHE A 10 -7.63 3.59 -11.60
N THR A 11 -8.95 3.73 -11.38
CA THR A 11 -9.67 5.02 -11.35
C THR A 11 -10.35 5.23 -10.00
N SER A 12 -10.53 6.48 -9.55
CA SER A 12 -11.18 6.82 -8.27
C SER A 12 -12.60 6.24 -8.12
N ARG A 13 -13.31 6.02 -9.24
CA ARG A 13 -14.64 5.37 -9.29
C ARG A 13 -14.64 3.87 -9.00
N SER A 14 -13.53 3.18 -9.22
CA SER A 14 -13.41 1.72 -9.01
C SER A 14 -13.18 1.34 -7.54
N ILE A 15 -13.14 2.33 -6.64
CA ILE A 15 -12.56 2.21 -5.31
C ILE A 15 -13.54 1.86 -4.20
N CYS A 16 -14.84 1.77 -4.51
CA CYS A 16 -15.91 2.09 -3.57
C CYS A 16 -16.08 1.15 -2.37
N ASP A 17 -15.35 0.04 -2.23
CA ASP A 17 -15.58 -0.85 -1.08
C ASP A 17 -14.33 -1.32 -0.33
N LYS A 18 -13.16 -1.55 -0.98
CA LYS A 18 -11.93 -2.02 -0.29
C LYS A 18 -10.63 -1.71 -1.05
N THR A 19 -10.07 -0.51 -0.88
CA THR A 19 -8.69 -0.26 -1.30
C THR A 19 -7.72 -0.50 -0.16
N HIS A 20 -7.11 -1.68 -0.20
CA HIS A 20 -5.96 -1.98 0.64
C HIS A 20 -4.70 -1.44 -0.04
N ILE A 21 -3.94 -0.64 0.72
CA ILE A 21 -2.62 -0.17 0.36
C ILE A 21 -1.63 -0.95 1.23
N ALA A 22 -0.51 -1.37 0.66
CA ALA A 22 0.59 -1.97 1.39
C ALA A 22 1.92 -1.74 0.68
N ILE A 23 2.99 -1.99 1.41
CA ILE A 23 4.35 -2.02 0.87
C ILE A 23 4.72 -3.49 0.68
N ILE A 24 5.13 -3.85 -0.53
CA ILE A 24 5.59 -5.20 -0.88
C ILE A 24 6.98 -5.07 -1.49
N ASN A 25 7.99 -5.70 -0.89
CA ASN A 25 9.40 -5.59 -1.31
C ASN A 25 9.85 -4.12 -1.47
N GLY A 26 9.53 -3.28 -0.49
CA GLY A 26 9.83 -1.84 -0.54
C GLY A 26 9.03 -1.03 -1.55
N ARG A 27 8.14 -1.64 -2.34
CA ARG A 27 7.28 -0.93 -3.29
C ARG A 27 5.89 -0.70 -2.74
N MET A 28 5.46 0.55 -2.78
CA MET A 28 4.09 0.93 -2.43
C MET A 28 3.14 0.44 -3.52
N LYS A 29 2.18 -0.40 -3.13
CA LYS A 29 1.08 -0.86 -3.97
C LYS A 29 -0.23 -0.37 -3.38
N ALA A 30 -0.99 0.37 -4.18
CA ALA A 30 -2.34 0.77 -3.85
C ALA A 30 -3.30 0.09 -4.83
N GLY A 31 -4.34 -0.55 -4.29
CA GLY A 31 -5.22 -1.42 -5.07
C GLY A 31 -4.80 -2.89 -5.03
N LEU A 32 -4.66 -3.45 -3.82
CA LEU A 32 -4.35 -4.86 -3.65
C LEU A 32 -5.55 -5.73 -4.02
N PHE A 33 -5.36 -6.63 -4.99
CA PHE A 33 -6.26 -7.75 -5.23
C PHE A 33 -6.29 -8.73 -4.05
N GLN A 34 -7.37 -9.51 -3.96
CA GLN A 34 -7.61 -10.50 -2.89
C GLN A 34 -6.38 -11.40 -2.62
N GLU A 35 -5.66 -11.83 -3.66
CA GLU A 35 -4.44 -12.64 -3.55
C GLU A 35 -3.33 -11.94 -2.77
N ASN A 36 -3.15 -10.62 -2.96
CA ASN A 36 -2.15 -9.87 -2.21
C ASN A 36 -2.59 -9.64 -0.76
N ILE A 37 -3.89 -9.53 -0.51
CA ILE A 37 -4.44 -9.44 0.85
C ILE A 37 -4.21 -10.77 1.59
N GLU A 38 -4.41 -11.90 0.91
CA GLU A 38 -4.11 -13.22 1.44
C GLU A 38 -2.61 -13.43 1.66
N PHE A 39 -1.77 -12.94 0.75
CA PHE A 39 -0.31 -12.95 0.92
C PHE A 39 0.12 -12.19 2.18
N LEU A 40 -0.36 -10.95 2.35
CA LEU A 40 -0.12 -10.17 3.57
C LEU A 40 -0.73 -10.82 4.82
N GLY A 41 -1.86 -11.53 4.65
CA GLY A 41 -2.54 -12.28 5.69
C GLY A 41 -1.77 -13.53 6.13
N LYS A 42 -1.06 -14.20 5.22
CA LYS A 42 -0.16 -15.33 5.50
C LYS A 42 1.16 -14.86 6.09
N GLU A 43 1.71 -13.77 5.57
CA GLU A 43 2.97 -13.18 6.02
C GLU A 43 2.81 -12.18 7.18
N ARG A 44 1.75 -12.29 7.99
CA ARG A 44 1.49 -11.36 9.11
C ARG A 44 2.67 -11.15 10.06
N HIS A 45 3.56 -12.13 10.17
CA HIS A 45 4.76 -12.07 11.00
C HIS A 45 5.89 -11.24 10.37
N LEU A 46 5.93 -11.15 9.05
CA LEU A 46 6.93 -10.42 8.27
C LEU A 46 6.42 -9.05 7.80
N VAL A 47 5.10 -8.81 7.89
CA VAL A 47 4.46 -7.55 7.54
C VAL A 47 4.53 -6.58 8.73
N ALA A 48 5.39 -5.57 8.60
CA ALA A 48 5.50 -4.52 9.60
C ALA A 48 4.26 -3.59 9.57
N LYS A 49 3.86 -3.07 10.73
CA LYS A 49 2.81 -2.04 10.80
C LYS A 49 3.43 -0.68 10.49
N VAL A 50 3.08 -0.11 9.34
CA VAL A 50 3.76 1.07 8.81
C VAL A 50 2.90 2.32 9.02
N SER A 51 3.37 3.21 9.89
CA SER A 51 2.87 4.58 10.00
C SER A 51 3.70 5.52 9.10
N ARG A 52 3.35 6.79 9.07
CA ARG A 52 4.00 7.84 8.26
C ARG A 52 5.53 7.95 8.44
N ARG A 53 6.05 7.65 9.64
CA ARG A 53 7.50 7.70 9.93
C ARG A 53 8.24 6.42 9.51
N ASP A 54 7.52 5.31 9.44
CA ASP A 54 8.08 4.00 9.12
C ASP A 54 8.12 3.77 7.61
N LEU A 55 7.30 4.52 6.85
CA LEU A 55 7.24 4.47 5.39
C LEU A 55 8.63 4.53 4.71
N PRO A 56 9.50 5.53 5.00
CA PRO A 56 10.81 5.60 4.37
C PRO A 56 11.73 4.43 4.78
N PHE A 57 11.62 3.93 6.01
CA PHE A 57 12.42 2.79 6.47
C PHE A 57 12.01 1.50 5.78
N VAL A 58 10.72 1.20 5.72
CA VAL A 58 10.21 -0.03 5.10
C VAL A 58 10.47 -0.05 3.59
N VAL A 59 10.39 1.11 2.93
CA VAL A 59 10.77 1.28 1.52
C VAL A 59 12.26 1.06 1.32
N ALA A 60 13.11 1.66 2.16
CA ALA A 60 14.56 1.55 2.04
C ALA A 60 15.11 0.16 2.38
N GLU A 61 14.47 -0.54 3.32
CA GLU A 61 14.84 -1.91 3.72
C GLU A 61 14.18 -2.99 2.84
N GLU A 62 13.45 -2.60 1.80
CA GLU A 62 12.73 -3.52 0.92
C GLU A 62 11.78 -4.48 1.65
N LYS A 63 11.21 -4.05 2.78
CA LYS A 63 10.36 -4.89 3.65
C LYS A 63 8.90 -4.86 3.22
N HIS A 64 8.13 -5.83 3.73
CA HIS A 64 6.69 -5.86 3.63
C HIS A 64 6.05 -5.06 4.75
N GLY A 65 5.01 -4.29 4.42
CA GLY A 65 4.41 -3.37 5.37
C GLY A 65 2.93 -3.13 5.15
N ALA A 66 2.12 -3.37 6.17
CA ALA A 66 0.71 -3.01 6.19
C ALA A 66 0.59 -1.53 6.58
N THR A 67 0.06 -0.71 5.69
CA THR A 67 -0.12 0.72 5.95
C THR A 67 -1.36 0.96 6.81
N THR A 68 -1.22 1.79 7.84
CA THR A 68 -2.37 2.25 8.64
C THR A 68 -3.20 3.27 7.86
N VAL A 69 -4.42 3.57 8.31
CA VAL A 69 -5.30 4.58 7.70
C VAL A 69 -4.57 5.90 7.40
N ALA A 70 -3.75 6.40 8.33
CA ALA A 70 -2.99 7.63 8.13
C ALA A 70 -1.99 7.53 6.98
N SER A 71 -1.22 6.44 6.91
CA SER A 71 -0.28 6.19 5.80
C SER A 71 -1.01 5.96 4.47
N THR A 72 -2.14 5.26 4.51
CA THR A 72 -3.01 5.01 3.36
C THR A 72 -3.53 6.32 2.77
N MET A 73 -3.99 7.26 3.61
CA MET A 73 -4.43 8.57 3.17
C MET A 73 -3.31 9.36 2.48
N ILE A 74 -2.09 9.34 3.04
CA ILE A 74 -0.92 10.00 2.44
C ILE A 74 -0.60 9.40 1.06
N ILE A 75 -0.58 8.07 0.94
CA ILE A 75 -0.29 7.40 -0.33
C ILE A 75 -1.43 7.65 -1.33
N ALA A 76 -2.68 7.65 -0.88
CA ALA A 76 -3.85 7.93 -1.72
C ALA A 76 -3.83 9.36 -2.25
N GLU A 77 -3.44 10.34 -1.44
CA GLU A 77 -3.25 11.73 -1.84
C GLU A 77 -2.09 11.87 -2.84
N MET A 78 -0.94 11.24 -2.55
CA MET A 78 0.20 11.19 -3.48
C MET A 78 -0.13 10.53 -4.82
N ALA A 79 -1.10 9.63 -4.83
CA ALA A 79 -1.56 8.91 -6.00
C ALA A 79 -2.72 9.60 -6.74
N GLY A 80 -3.25 10.72 -6.22
CA GLY A 80 -4.40 11.41 -6.80
C GLY A 80 -5.71 10.62 -6.70
N ILE A 81 -5.85 9.80 -5.65
CA ILE A 81 -7.03 8.95 -5.41
C ILE A 81 -7.93 9.57 -4.33
N ALA A 82 -7.33 10.27 -3.36
CA ALA A 82 -8.06 11.02 -2.36
C ALA A 82 -8.54 12.34 -3.00
N ASP A 83 -9.70 12.28 -3.65
CA ASP A 83 -10.48 13.43 -4.10
C ASP A 83 -11.75 13.52 -3.23
#